data_AF-A0A2A4YK83-F1
#
_entry.id   AF-A0A2A4YK83-F1
#
_cell.length_a   1.000
_cell.length_b   1.000
_cell.length_c   1.000
_cell.angle_alpha   90.00
_cell.angle_beta   90.00
_cell.angle_gamma   90.00
#
_symmetry.space_group_name_H-M   'P 1'
#
loop_
_entity.id
_entity.type
_entity.pdbx_description
1 polymer ?
#
loop_
_entity_poly.entity_id
_entity_poly.type
_entity_poly.pdbx_seq_one_letter_code
_entity_poly.pdbx_strand_id
1 'polypeptide(L)' 'MGDENILDIGCGNGQITATVSKFIQNGSILGIDLSSEMIEWAKRQYHPIEYPKSCLFSRS' A
#
# COMPACT_ATOMS: atom_id res chain seq x y z
N MET A 1 -0.77 -18.61 6.34
CA MET A 1 -1.72 -17.61 6.86
C MET A 1 -1.13 -16.25 6.52
N GLY A 2 -1.91 -15.43 5.84
CA GLY A 2 -1.55 -14.13 5.27
C GLY A 2 -2.84 -13.44 4.82
N ASP A 3 -3.86 -13.54 5.67
CA ASP A 3 -5.27 -13.26 5.40
C ASP A 3 -5.69 -11.95 6.10
N GLU A 4 -4.72 -11.25 6.69
CA GLU A 4 -4.93 -10.03 7.46
C GLU A 4 -5.26 -8.84 6.56
N ASN A 5 -6.11 -7.96 7.07
CA ASN A 5 -6.35 -6.65 6.47
C ASN A 5 -5.66 -5.60 7.31
N ILE A 6 -4.67 -4.91 6.72
CA ILE A 6 -3.80 -3.96 7.41
C ILE A 6 -4.09 -2.55 6.90
N LEU A 7 -4.11 -1.59 7.83
CA LEU A 7 -4.20 -0.16 7.52
C LEU A 7 -2.93 0.54 8.00
N ASP A 8 -2.27 1.24 7.08
CA ASP A 8 -1.05 2.03 7.33
C ASP A 8 -1.39 3.52 7.24
N ILE A 9 -1.41 4.21 8.38
CA ILE A 9 -1.84 5.61 8.50
C ILE A 9 -0.63 6.54 8.44
N GLY A 10 -0.64 7.50 7.52
CA GLY A 10 0.52 8.35 7.25
C GLY A 10 1.58 7.58 6.47
N CYS A 11 1.16 6.83 5.45
CA CYS A 11 2.04 5.91 4.72
C CYS A 11 3.14 6.63 3.93
N GLY A 12 3.03 7.95 3.74
CA GLY A 12 3.97 8.76 2.99
C GLY A 12 4.16 8.20 1.59
N ASN A 13 5.42 7.95 1.22
CA ASN A 13 5.77 7.41 -0.08
C ASN A 13 5.32 5.95 -0.28
N GLY A 14 4.89 5.23 0.77
CA GLY A 14 4.34 3.88 0.67
C GLY A 14 5.33 2.73 0.76
N GLN A 15 6.61 2.98 1.10
CA GLN A 15 7.65 1.94 1.13
C GLN A 15 7.34 0.80 2.12
N ILE A 16 6.84 1.13 3.30
CA ILE A 16 6.47 0.13 4.31
C ILE A 16 5.25 -0.66 3.83
N THR A 17 4.19 0.04 3.42
CA THR A 17 2.97 -0.55 2.86
C THR A 17 3.29 -1.58 1.77
N ALA A 18 4.14 -1.19 0.80
CA ALA A 18 4.55 -2.03 -0.31
C ALA A 18 5.41 -3.23 0.13
N THR A 19 6.27 -3.04 1.13
CA THR A 19 7.10 -4.13 1.66
C THR A 19 6.23 -5.16 2.38
N VAL A 20 5.30 -4.71 3.22
CA VAL A 20 4.39 -5.59 3.96
C VAL A 20 3.47 -6.36 3.01
N SER A 21 3.02 -5.73 1.91
CA SER A 21 2.14 -6.37 0.91
C SER A 21 2.71 -7.68 0.34
N LYS A 22 4.04 -7.84 0.30
CA LYS A 22 4.72 -9.04 -0.21
C LYS A 22 4.52 -10.27 0.68
N PHE A 23 4.13 -10.07 1.94
CA PHE A 23 3.90 -11.14 2.91
C PHE A 23 2.41 -11.52 3.03
N ILE A 24 1.52 -10.76 2.40
CA ILE A 24 0.07 -10.96 2.45
C ILE A 24 -0.38 -11.78 1.24
N GLN A 25 -0.79 -13.03 1.46
CA GLN A 25 -1.21 -13.96 0.39
C GLN A 25 -2.69 -13.83 0.02
N ASN A 26 -3.58 -13.71 1.01
CA ASN A 26 -5.03 -13.65 0.80
C ASN A 26 -5.70 -12.40 1.40
N GLY A 27 -4.97 -11.62 2.18
CA GLY A 27 -5.44 -10.38 2.78
C GLY A 27 -5.14 -9.14 1.92
N SER A 28 -5.17 -7.97 2.56
CA SER A 28 -4.84 -6.70 1.92
C SER A 28 -4.12 -5.73 2.84
N ILE A 29 -3.40 -4.77 2.26
CA ILE A 29 -2.87 -3.61 2.97
C ILE A 29 -3.22 -2.33 2.22
N LEU A 30 -3.79 -1.37 2.96
CA LEU A 30 -4.11 -0.03 2.48
C LEU A 30 -3.23 1.00 3.17
N GLY A 31 -2.44 1.74 2.39
CA GLY A 31 -1.75 2.94 2.85
C GLY A 31 -2.63 4.17 2.64
N ILE A 32 -2.80 4.98 3.71
CA ILE A 32 -3.45 6.29 3.62
C ILE A 32 -2.53 7.42 4.02
N ASP A 33 -2.62 8.53 3.30
CA ASP A 33 -1.89 9.77 3.61
C ASP A 33 -2.76 10.98 3.26
N LEU A 34 -2.53 12.12 3.91
CA LEU A 34 -3.23 13.37 3.62
C LEU A 34 -2.67 14.05 2.36
N SER A 35 -1.39 13.82 2.06
CA SER A 35 -0.72 14.39 0.90
C SER A 35 -1.12 13.65 -0.38
N SER A 36 -1.85 14.34 -1.27
CA SER A 36 -2.12 13.82 -2.62
C SER A 36 -0.83 13.48 -3.37
N GLU A 37 0.21 14.30 -3.23
CA GLU A 37 1.49 14.11 -3.90
C GLU A 37 2.14 12.78 -3.49
N MET A 38 2.10 12.45 -2.19
CA MET A 38 2.63 11.20 -1.66
C MET A 38 1.85 9.99 -2.19
N ILE A 39 0.51 10.06 -2.22
CA ILE A 39 -0.32 8.98 -2.75
C ILE A 39 -0.12 8.79 -4.25
N GLU A 40 -0.01 9.86 -5.03
CA GLU A 40 0.30 9.77 -6.46
C GLU A 40 1.68 9.16 -6.70
N TRP A 41 2.68 9.56 -5.90
CA TRP A 41 4.01 8.96 -5.96
C TRP A 41 3.95 7.46 -5.65
N ALA A 42 3.29 7.07 -4.57
CA ALA A 42 3.17 5.67 -4.15
C ALA A 42 2.46 4.81 -5.21
N LYS A 43 1.36 5.30 -5.78
CA LYS A 43 0.64 4.60 -6.87
C LYS A 43 1.48 4.42 -8.12
N ARG A 44 2.30 5.41 -8.50
CA ARG A 44 3.21 5.32 -9.63
C ARG A 44 4.34 4.32 -9.36
N GLN A 45 4.92 4.37 -8.16
CA GLN A 45 6.06 3.54 -7.77
C GLN A 45 5.69 2.08 -7.54
N TYR A 46 4.50 1.82 -7.00
CA TYR A 46 4.05 0.49 -6.58
C TYR A 46 2.89 0.00 -7.44
N HIS A 47 3.03 0.16 -8.76
CA HIS A 47 1.99 -0.21 -9.70
C HIS A 47 1.68 -1.71 -9.64
N PRO A 48 0.42 -2.17 -9.78
CA PRO A 48 0.03 -3.59 -9.65
C PRO A 48 0.67 -4.57 -10.65
N ILE A 49 1.42 -4.06 -11.63
CA ILE A 49 2.23 -4.88 -12.54
C ILE A 49 3.48 -5.39 -11.80
N GLU A 50 4.03 -4.59 -10.88
CA GLU A 50 5.28 -4.87 -10.17
C GLU A 50 5.06 -5.26 -8.70
N TYR A 51 3.91 -4.86 -8.13
CA TYR A 51 3.56 -5.10 -6.72
C TYR A 51 2.27 -5.92 -6.56
N PRO A 52 2.12 -6.66 -5.45
CA PRO A 52 0.92 -7.45 -5.17
C PRO A 52 -0.35 -6.61 -5.31
N LYS A 53 -1.41 -7.19 -5.89
CA LYS A 53 -2.74 -6.55 -5.96
C LYS A 53 -3.32 -6.23 -4.58
N SER A 54 -2.82 -6.90 -3.54
CA SER A 54 -3.13 -6.64 -2.14
C SER A 54 -2.56 -5.31 -1.62
N CYS A 55 -1.68 -4.62 -2.37
CA CYS A 55 -1.12 -3.31 -2.03
C CYS A 55 -1.96 -2.17 -2.62
N LEU A 56 -2.55 -1.34 -1.77
CA LEU A 56 -3.41 -0.22 -2.16
C LEU A 56 -2.96 1.08 -1.50
N PHE A 57 -3.19 2.20 -2.19
CA PHE A 57 -2.91 3.54 -1.68
C PHE A 57 -4.12 4.45 -1.90
N SER A 58 -4.53 5.20 -0.88
CA SER A 58 -5.63 6.17 -0.98
C SER A 58 -5.30 7.43 -0.21
N ARG A 59 -5.88 8.56 -0.61
CA ARG A 59 -5.89 9.74 0.23
C ARG A 59 -6.96 9.57 1.32
N SER A 60 -6.66 10.02 2.54
CA SER A 60 -7.63 10.07 3.65
C SER A 60 -8.67 11.17 3.48
#